data_AF-A0A975AUD0-F1
#
_entry.id   AF-A0A975AUD0-F1
#
_cell.length_a   1.000
_cell.length_b   1.000
_cell.length_c   1.000
_cell.angle_alpha   90.00
_cell.angle_beta   90.00
_cell.angle_gamma   90.00
#
_symmetry.space_group_name_H-M   'P 1'
#
loop_
_entity.id
_entity.type
_entity.pdbx_description
1 polymer ?
#
loop_
_entity_poly.entity_id
_entity_poly.type
_entity_poly.pdbx_seq_one_letter_code
_entity_poly.pdbx_strand_id
1 'polypeptide(L)'
;MIFLKNIIGMPIVSLQDKTTLGEINNILYKNINEKIIGILIDEEGFLKNPKIIYNDDIIDINKKIFIRNSESIFDIDKSKALLDIINGKYNILDKDVYDLKNNFYGKVYDLILDEKMRTINYIEISKGFLTDLMNGLKLIKTKDLDIIEDKIILRNPTFFTRGGIKNLL
;
A
#
# COMPACT_ATOMS: atom_id res chain seq x y z
N MET A 1 5.89 -4.35 9.63
CA MET A 1 5.70 -3.20 8.72
C MET A 1 6.33 -3.56 7.40
N ILE A 2 5.58 -3.42 6.31
CA ILE A 2 5.99 -3.90 4.99
C ILE A 2 5.64 -2.86 3.93
N PHE A 3 6.56 -2.66 2.98
CA PHE A 3 6.37 -1.80 1.82
C PHE A 3 5.33 -2.42 0.89
N LEU A 4 4.40 -1.64 0.37
CA LEU A 4 3.34 -2.15 -0.51
C LEU A 4 3.92 -2.86 -1.74
N LYS A 5 4.98 -2.32 -2.35
CA LYS A 5 5.66 -2.99 -3.48
C LYS A 5 6.19 -4.40 -3.16
N ASN A 6 6.49 -4.68 -1.89
CA ASN A 6 6.95 -5.99 -1.43
C ASN A 6 5.79 -6.94 -1.09
N ILE A 7 4.56 -6.42 -1.01
CA ILE A 7 3.34 -7.21 -0.78
C ILE A 7 2.83 -7.74 -2.12
N ILE A 8 2.91 -6.95 -3.19
CA ILE A 8 2.51 -7.37 -4.54
C ILE A 8 3.29 -8.63 -4.94
N GLY A 9 2.58 -9.64 -5.48
CA GLY A 9 3.13 -10.95 -5.84
C GLY A 9 3.33 -11.90 -4.65
N MET A 10 2.97 -11.53 -3.42
CA MET A 10 2.99 -12.49 -2.32
C MET A 10 1.94 -13.59 -2.53
N PRO A 11 2.26 -14.85 -2.20
CA PRO A 11 1.31 -15.95 -2.34
C PRO A 11 0.23 -15.87 -1.26
N ILE A 12 -0.97 -16.27 -1.64
CA ILE A 12 -2.13 -16.39 -0.77
C ILE A 12 -2.30 -17.87 -0.40
N VAL A 13 -2.19 -18.17 0.89
CA VAL A 13 -2.21 -19.53 1.43
C VAL A 13 -3.48 -19.75 2.23
N SER A 14 -4.21 -20.80 1.88
CA SER A 14 -5.31 -21.32 2.67
C SER A 14 -4.80 -22.27 3.75
N LEU A 15 -5.15 -21.99 5.00
CA LEU A 15 -4.77 -22.83 6.14
C LEU A 15 -5.54 -24.16 6.16
N GLN A 16 -6.83 -24.15 5.78
CA GLN A 16 -7.65 -25.37 5.76
C GLN A 16 -7.39 -26.22 4.51
N ASP A 17 -7.32 -25.59 3.34
CA ASP A 17 -7.13 -26.30 2.06
C ASP A 17 -5.66 -26.72 1.87
N LYS A 18 -4.75 -26.18 2.69
CA LYS A 18 -3.30 -26.47 2.67
C LYS A 18 -2.66 -26.24 1.30
N THR A 19 -3.15 -25.24 0.58
CA THR A 19 -2.68 -24.91 -0.78
C THR A 19 -2.51 -23.40 -0.93
N THR A 20 -1.71 -23.02 -1.93
CA THR A 20 -1.67 -21.65 -2.46
C THR A 20 -2.85 -21.48 -3.41
N LEU A 21 -3.56 -20.35 -3.30
CA LEU A 21 -4.77 -20.04 -4.06
C LEU A 21 -4.56 -18.94 -5.12
N GLY A 22 -3.40 -18.30 -5.13
CA GLY A 22 -3.06 -17.22 -6.07
C GLY A 22 -2.01 -16.28 -5.47
N GLU A 23 -1.87 -15.12 -6.08
CA GLU A 23 -0.94 -14.08 -5.64
C GLU A 23 -1.64 -12.73 -5.50
N ILE A 24 -1.08 -11.86 -4.67
CA ILE A 24 -1.62 -10.52 -4.48
C ILE A 24 -1.34 -9.66 -5.71
N ASN A 25 -2.40 -9.10 -6.28
CA ASN A 25 -2.29 -8.06 -7.29
C ASN A 25 -2.17 -6.66 -6.68
N ASN A 26 -2.97 -6.33 -5.66
CA ASN A 26 -2.98 -4.99 -5.07
C ASN A 26 -3.55 -4.94 -3.64
N ILE A 27 -3.23 -3.89 -2.88
CA ILE A 27 -3.87 -3.56 -1.59
C ILE A 27 -4.91 -2.47 -1.81
N LEU A 28 -6.14 -2.71 -1.35
CA LEU A 28 -7.25 -1.79 -1.53
C LEU A 28 -7.47 -0.95 -0.27
N TYR A 29 -7.49 0.37 -0.42
CA TYR A 29 -7.79 1.32 0.63
C TYR A 29 -8.54 2.51 0.05
N LYS A 30 -9.39 3.14 0.87
CA LYS A 30 -10.09 4.39 0.51
C LYS A 30 -9.44 5.62 1.14
N ASN A 31 -8.88 5.46 2.33
CA ASN A 31 -8.16 6.48 3.06
C ASN A 31 -6.92 5.84 3.69
N ILE A 32 -5.76 6.45 3.52
CA ILE A 32 -4.49 5.93 4.04
C ILE A 32 -4.44 5.91 5.58
N ASN A 33 -5.29 6.69 6.26
CA ASN A 33 -5.38 6.73 7.71
C ASN A 33 -6.36 5.71 8.30
N GLU A 34 -7.04 4.94 7.45
CA GLU A 34 -7.99 3.89 7.84
C GLU A 34 -7.38 2.51 7.63
N LYS A 35 -8.09 1.48 8.09
CA LYS A 35 -7.75 0.10 7.73
C LYS A 35 -7.90 -0.10 6.24
N ILE A 36 -7.09 -1.00 5.68
CA ILE A 36 -7.29 -1.48 4.32
C ILE A 36 -8.68 -2.12 4.22
N ILE A 37 -9.27 -2.03 3.03
CA ILE A 37 -10.53 -2.69 2.71
C ILE A 37 -10.29 -4.19 2.52
N GLY A 38 -9.17 -4.51 1.87
CA GLY A 38 -8.84 -5.86 1.50
C GLY A 38 -7.71 -5.92 0.49
N ILE A 39 -7.59 -7.07 -0.14
CA ILE A 39 -6.52 -7.40 -1.08
C ILE A 39 -7.15 -7.87 -2.38
N LEU A 40 -6.67 -7.32 -3.49
CA LEU A 40 -7.00 -7.75 -4.83
C LEU A 40 -6.11 -8.93 -5.21
N ILE A 41 -6.70 -9.99 -5.76
CA ILE A 41 -6.01 -11.21 -6.14
C ILE A 41 -5.84 -11.25 -7.66
N ASP A 42 -4.67 -11.71 -8.12
CA ASP A 42 -4.48 -12.19 -9.48
C ASP A 42 -4.67 -13.71 -9.51
N GLU A 43 -5.56 -14.19 -10.37
CA GLU A 43 -5.66 -15.62 -10.65
C GLU A 43 -4.88 -15.92 -11.93
N GLU A 44 -4.02 -16.94 -11.90
CA GLU A 44 -3.37 -17.43 -13.11
C GLU A 44 -4.44 -18.01 -14.06
N GLY A 45 -4.80 -17.28 -15.13
CA GLY A 45 -5.74 -17.76 -16.14
C GLY A 45 -6.46 -16.68 -16.96
N PHE A 46 -7.07 -17.09 -18.08
CA PHE A 46 -7.69 -16.22 -19.10
C PHE A 46 -9.13 -15.72 -18.78
N LEU A 47 -9.61 -15.85 -17.53
CA LEU A 47 -11.00 -15.52 -17.10
C LEU A 47 -10.98 -14.52 -15.92
N LYS A 48 -10.82 -13.21 -16.15
CA LYS A 48 -11.80 -12.15 -16.49
C LYS A 48 -12.60 -11.46 -15.37
N ASN A 49 -12.52 -11.85 -14.10
CA ASN A 49 -13.03 -10.98 -13.03
C ASN A 49 -12.00 -10.84 -11.90
N PRO A 50 -11.64 -9.61 -11.50
CA PRO A 50 -10.79 -9.41 -10.35
C PRO A 50 -11.50 -9.92 -9.09
N LYS A 51 -10.76 -10.57 -8.19
CA LYS A 51 -11.26 -11.12 -6.93
C LYS A 51 -10.69 -10.37 -5.73
N ILE A 52 -11.42 -10.40 -4.62
CA ILE A 52 -11.08 -9.69 -3.40
C ILE A 52 -11.09 -10.62 -2.18
N ILE A 53 -10.15 -10.38 -1.27
CA ILE A 53 -10.21 -10.87 0.11
C ILE A 53 -10.43 -9.65 1.01
N TYR A 54 -11.54 -9.62 1.73
CA TYR A 54 -11.80 -8.52 2.67
C TYR A 54 -10.88 -8.61 3.87
N ASN A 55 -10.57 -7.45 4.47
CA ASN A 55 -9.64 -7.36 5.59
C ASN A 55 -9.96 -8.34 6.74
N ASP A 56 -11.24 -8.57 7.02
CA ASP A 56 -11.71 -9.41 8.13
C ASP A 56 -11.50 -10.92 7.86
N ASP A 57 -11.31 -11.30 6.60
CA ASP A 57 -11.01 -12.68 6.20
C ASP A 57 -9.51 -12.97 6.13
N ILE A 58 -8.67 -11.95 6.30
CA ILE A 58 -7.21 -12.10 6.33
C ILE A 58 -6.75 -12.39 7.76
N ILE A 59 -6.23 -13.60 7.97
CA ILE A 59 -5.72 -14.04 9.28
C ILE A 59 -4.39 -13.36 9.60
N ASP A 60 -3.44 -13.38 8.67
CA ASP A 60 -2.10 -12.83 8.88
C ASP A 60 -1.46 -12.38 7.56
N ILE A 61 -0.54 -11.41 7.66
CA ILE A 61 0.29 -10.94 6.55
C ILE A 61 1.74 -11.03 7.03
N ASN A 62 2.48 -12.01 6.52
CA ASN A 62 3.89 -12.21 6.84
C ASN A 62 4.56 -13.09 5.80
N LYS A 63 5.34 -12.50 4.89
CA LYS A 63 5.95 -13.17 3.71
C LYS A 63 4.95 -13.83 2.73
N LYS A 64 3.72 -14.08 3.17
CA LYS A 64 2.56 -14.66 2.51
C LYS A 64 1.31 -14.07 3.17
N ILE A 65 0.16 -14.23 2.53
CA ILE A 65 -1.16 -13.91 3.10
C ILE A 65 -1.81 -15.19 3.54
N PHE A 66 -2.24 -15.25 4.79
CA PHE A 66 -2.97 -16.39 5.31
C PHE A 66 -4.45 -16.07 5.40
N ILE A 67 -5.26 -16.96 4.83
CA ILE A 67 -6.73 -16.94 4.94
C ILE A 67 -7.22 -18.28 5.46
N ARG A 68 -8.47 -18.33 5.90
CA ARG A 68 -9.05 -19.57 6.44
C ARG A 68 -9.13 -20.65 5.36
N ASN A 69 -9.80 -20.33 4.25
CA ASN A 69 -10.09 -21.22 3.14
C ASN A 69 -10.42 -20.42 1.87
N SER A 70 -10.64 -21.13 0.76
CA SER A 70 -11.04 -20.53 -0.53
C SER A 70 -12.38 -19.76 -0.49
N GLU A 71 -13.26 -20.02 0.48
CA GLU A 71 -14.53 -19.27 0.64
C GLU A 71 -14.31 -17.83 1.13
N SER A 72 -13.10 -17.52 1.59
CA SER A 72 -12.66 -16.15 1.93
C SER A 72 -12.33 -15.30 0.70
N ILE A 73 -12.43 -15.88 -0.51
CA ILE A 73 -12.19 -15.19 -1.77
C ILE A 73 -13.54 -14.89 -2.42
N PHE A 74 -13.78 -13.60 -2.69
CA PHE A 74 -15.03 -13.12 -3.25
C PHE A 74 -14.82 -12.55 -4.65
N ASP A 75 -15.81 -12.76 -5.52
CA ASP A 75 -15.91 -11.98 -6.74
C ASP A 75 -16.16 -10.51 -6.38
N ILE A 76 -15.53 -9.59 -7.11
CA ILE A 76 -15.74 -8.17 -6.90
C ILE A 76 -17.16 -7.78 -7.28
N ASP A 77 -17.85 -7.15 -6.32
CA ASP A 77 -19.11 -6.48 -6.63
C ASP A 77 -18.84 -5.33 -7.63
N LYS A 78 -19.77 -5.12 -8.56
CA LYS A 78 -19.65 -4.03 -9.53
C LYS A 78 -20.17 -2.70 -8.95
N SER A 79 -20.12 -2.54 -7.62
CA SER A 79 -20.51 -1.27 -7.01
C SER A 79 -19.55 -0.18 -7.48
N LYS A 80 -20.09 1.01 -7.74
CA LYS A 80 -19.28 2.15 -8.20
C LYS A 80 -18.15 2.47 -7.20
N ALA A 81 -18.40 2.32 -5.90
CA ALA A 81 -17.44 2.63 -4.87
C ALA A 81 -16.20 1.71 -4.92
N LEU A 82 -16.42 0.39 -5.08
CA LEU A 82 -15.32 -0.57 -5.16
C LEU A 82 -14.55 -0.44 -6.47
N LEU A 83 -15.26 -0.21 -7.59
CA LEU A 83 -14.64 0.06 -8.89
C LEU A 83 -13.77 1.32 -8.87
N ASP A 84 -14.21 2.40 -8.23
CA ASP A 84 -13.42 3.61 -8.05
C ASP A 84 -12.10 3.32 -7.32
N ILE A 85 -12.12 2.45 -6.29
CA ILE A 85 -10.92 2.06 -5.53
C ILE A 85 -9.96 1.25 -6.40
N ILE A 86 -10.48 0.22 -7.09
CA ILE A 86 -9.68 -0.65 -7.96
C ILE A 86 -9.03 0.14 -9.09
N ASN A 87 -9.76 1.10 -9.66
CA ASN A 87 -9.26 2.00 -10.70
C ASN A 87 -8.29 3.08 -10.18
N GLY A 88 -7.92 3.02 -8.90
CA GLY A 88 -6.87 3.86 -8.33
C GLY A 88 -7.31 5.28 -7.96
N LYS A 89 -8.62 5.57 -7.84
CA LYS A 89 -9.11 6.90 -7.47
C LYS A 89 -8.50 7.45 -6.18
N TYR A 90 -8.22 6.56 -5.22
CA TYR A 90 -7.64 6.91 -3.92
C TYR A 90 -6.12 6.66 -3.86
N ASN A 91 -5.51 6.19 -4.95
CA ASN A 91 -4.08 5.94 -4.99
C ASN A 91 -3.33 7.27 -4.86
N ILE A 92 -2.35 7.32 -3.97
CA ILE A 92 -1.51 8.49 -3.75
C ILE A 92 -0.07 8.32 -4.23
N LEU A 93 0.29 7.16 -4.78
CA LEU A 93 1.59 6.96 -5.43
C LEU A 93 1.80 8.00 -6.54
N ASP A 94 3.05 8.44 -6.71
CA ASP A 94 3.50 9.46 -7.66
C ASP A 94 2.94 10.88 -7.49
N LYS A 95 2.04 11.09 -6.51
CA LYS A 95 1.55 12.44 -6.16
C LYS A 95 2.67 13.27 -5.52
N ASP A 96 2.64 14.56 -5.83
CA ASP A 96 3.61 15.52 -5.31
C ASP A 96 3.36 15.83 -3.83
N VAL A 97 4.45 15.94 -3.08
CA VAL A 97 4.45 16.24 -1.64
C VAL A 97 5.00 17.64 -1.40
N TYR A 98 4.24 18.45 -0.66
CA TYR A 98 4.60 19.82 -0.29
C TYR A 98 4.43 20.03 1.22
N ASP A 99 5.11 21.03 1.79
CA ASP A 99 4.76 21.54 3.12
C ASP A 99 3.72 22.67 3.05
N LEU A 100 3.31 23.19 4.23
CA LEU A 100 2.41 24.35 4.34
C LEU A 100 2.96 25.64 3.71
N LYS A 101 4.25 25.71 3.40
CA LYS A 101 4.91 26.85 2.75
C LYS A 101 5.09 26.61 1.24
N ASN A 102 4.48 25.55 0.70
CA ASN A 102 4.56 25.15 -0.70
C ASN A 102 5.98 24.75 -1.17
N ASN A 103 6.87 24.36 -0.23
CA ASN A 103 8.15 23.77 -0.60
C ASN A 103 7.95 22.34 -1.08
N PHE A 104 8.53 21.99 -2.23
CA PHE A 104 8.45 20.63 -2.77
C PHE A 104 9.39 19.65 -2.04
N TYR A 105 8.85 18.52 -1.60
CA TYR A 105 9.59 17.48 -0.88
C TYR A 105 9.89 16.24 -1.72
N GLY A 106 9.25 16.08 -2.87
CA GLY A 106 9.36 14.89 -3.72
C GLY A 106 8.01 14.33 -4.09
N LYS A 107 8.00 13.08 -4.55
CA LYS A 107 6.79 12.32 -4.87
C LYS A 107 6.63 11.14 -3.92
N VAL A 108 5.40 10.72 -3.66
CA VAL A 108 5.12 9.47 -2.94
C VAL A 108 5.64 8.31 -3.78
N TYR A 109 6.65 7.61 -3.26
CA TYR A 109 7.32 6.49 -3.92
C TYR A 109 6.75 5.14 -3.47
N ASP A 110 6.35 5.03 -2.21
CA ASP A 110 5.78 3.81 -1.66
C ASP A 110 4.92 4.11 -0.43
N LEU A 111 4.13 3.12 -0.02
CA LEU A 111 3.33 3.13 1.20
C LEU A 111 3.79 1.98 2.08
N ILE A 112 3.74 2.18 3.39
CA ILE A 112 4.16 1.15 4.35
C ILE A 112 2.97 0.73 5.21
N LEU A 113 2.56 -0.53 5.02
CA LEU A 113 1.50 -1.19 5.78
C LEU A 113 2.03 -1.69 7.11
N ASP A 114 1.28 -1.43 8.18
CA ASP A 114 1.39 -2.17 9.42
C ASP A 114 0.57 -3.46 9.30
N GLU A 115 1.27 -4.58 9.19
CA GLU A 115 0.67 -5.91 8.99
C GLU A 115 -0.29 -6.29 10.11
N LYS A 116 -0.02 -5.87 11.35
CA LYS A 116 -0.84 -6.22 12.52
C LYS A 116 -2.06 -5.32 12.62
N MET A 117 -1.87 -4.01 12.46
CA MET A 117 -2.95 -3.03 12.57
C MET A 117 -3.81 -2.92 11.31
N ARG A 118 -3.30 -3.43 10.18
CA ARG A 118 -3.91 -3.37 8.84
C ARG A 118 -4.11 -1.93 8.35
N THR A 119 -3.27 -1.01 8.80
CA THR A 119 -3.31 0.42 8.46
C THR A 119 -2.03 0.85 7.74
N ILE A 120 -2.13 1.80 6.83
CA ILE A 120 -0.94 2.40 6.20
C ILE A 120 -0.41 3.47 7.14
N ASN A 121 0.75 3.23 7.74
CA ASN A 121 1.26 4.09 8.81
C ASN A 121 2.26 5.12 8.30
N TYR A 122 2.89 4.86 7.16
CA TYR A 122 3.91 5.74 6.60
C TYR A 122 3.83 5.80 5.07
N ILE A 123 4.32 6.92 4.53
CA ILE A 123 4.66 7.07 3.12
C ILE A 123 6.18 7.17 2.97
N GLU A 124 6.69 6.64 1.87
CA GLU A 124 8.06 6.85 1.40
C GLU A 124 8.07 7.92 0.31
N ILE A 125 8.99 8.87 0.39
CA ILE A 125 9.08 10.01 -0.53
C ILE A 125 10.43 9.98 -1.23
N SER A 126 10.37 10.07 -2.56
CA SER A 126 11.52 10.13 -3.46
C SER A 126 11.72 11.55 -4.01
N LYS A 127 12.99 12.00 -4.05
CA LYS A 127 13.42 13.20 -4.79
C LYS A 127 14.11 12.85 -6.11
N GLY A 128 13.96 11.61 -6.56
CA GLY A 128 14.61 11.07 -7.74
C GLY A 128 15.87 10.26 -7.43
N PHE A 129 16.15 9.29 -8.29
CA PHE A 129 17.14 8.24 -8.10
C PHE A 129 18.51 8.72 -7.60
N LEU A 130 19.11 9.72 -8.25
CA LEU A 130 20.44 10.22 -7.88
C LEU A 130 20.45 10.84 -6.47
N THR A 131 19.41 11.63 -6.16
CA THR A 131 19.26 12.28 -4.86
C THR A 131 19.04 11.24 -3.76
N ASP A 132 18.20 10.24 -4.04
CA ASP A 132 17.83 9.18 -3.10
C ASP A 132 19.00 8.23 -2.83
N LEU A 133 19.84 7.95 -3.83
CA LEU A 133 21.06 7.15 -3.65
C LEU A 133 22.03 7.85 -2.68
N MET A 134 22.18 9.18 -2.80
CA MET A 134 23.12 9.92 -1.98
C MET A 134 22.58 10.21 -0.57
N ASN A 135 21.32 10.66 -0.47
CA ASN A 135 20.75 11.18 0.79
C ASN A 135 19.72 10.23 1.43
N GLY A 136 19.27 9.20 0.72
CA GLY A 136 18.23 8.29 1.16
C GLY A 136 16.82 8.78 0.83
N LEU A 137 15.86 7.86 1.01
CA LEU A 137 14.44 8.13 0.89
C LEU A 137 13.90 8.66 2.21
N LYS A 138 12.90 9.54 2.15
CA LYS A 138 12.26 10.11 3.34
C LYS A 138 11.02 9.31 3.72
N LEU A 139 10.85 9.02 5.00
CA LEU A 139 9.65 8.39 5.56
C LEU A 139 8.90 9.38 6.43
N ILE A 140 7.57 9.47 6.25
CA ILE A 140 6.68 10.32 7.06
C ILE A 140 5.46 9.51 7.47
N LYS A 141 4.94 9.76 8.68
CA LYS A 141 3.70 9.14 9.14
C LYS A 141 2.49 9.71 8.38
N THR A 142 1.56 8.83 8.00
CA THR A 142 0.32 9.21 7.30
C THR A 142 -0.57 10.18 8.09
N LYS A 143 -0.51 10.14 9.43
CA LYS A 143 -1.21 11.10 10.29
C LYS A 143 -0.70 12.54 10.16
N ASP A 144 0.54 12.75 9.71
CA ASP A 144 1.18 14.07 9.67
C ASP A 144 0.95 14.79 8.32
N LEU A 145 0.13 14.22 7.43
CA LEU A 145 -0.19 14.77 6.11
C LEU A 145 -1.70 14.89 5.87
N ASP A 146 -2.07 15.75 4.93
CA ASP A 146 -3.40 15.87 4.36
C ASP A 146 -3.35 15.65 2.84
N ILE A 147 -4.41 15.09 2.28
CA ILE A 147 -4.59 14.94 0.84
C ILE A 147 -5.56 16.02 0.39
N ILE A 148 -5.08 16.97 -0.42
CA ILE A 148 -5.88 18.07 -0.94
C ILE A 148 -5.83 17.98 -2.46
N GLU A 149 -6.97 17.67 -3.08
CA GLU A 149 -7.06 17.35 -4.51
C GLU A 149 -6.05 16.25 -4.87
N ASP A 150 -5.04 16.57 -5.68
CA ASP A 150 -3.96 15.66 -6.09
C ASP A 150 -2.61 15.95 -5.44
N LYS A 151 -2.60 16.72 -4.35
CA LYS A 151 -1.38 17.06 -3.59
C LYS A 151 -1.40 16.47 -2.20
N ILE A 152 -0.21 16.10 -1.73
CA ILE A 152 0.03 15.70 -0.34
C ILE A 152 0.65 16.89 0.39
N ILE A 153 -0.02 17.39 1.43
CA ILE A 153 0.44 18.53 2.22
C ILE A 153 0.90 18.05 3.59
N LEU A 154 2.14 18.35 3.95
CA LEU A 154 2.75 18.01 5.23
C LEU A 154 2.47 19.10 6.25
N ARG A 155 1.90 18.73 7.41
CA ARG A 155 1.57 19.68 8.49
C ARG A 155 2.77 19.96 9.39
N ASN A 156 3.22 18.94 10.11
CA ASN A 156 4.36 18.98 11.03
C ASN A 156 5.18 17.69 10.90
N PRO A 157 5.81 17.45 9.74
CA PRO A 157 6.40 16.16 9.45
C PRO A 157 7.63 15.90 10.31
N THR A 158 7.67 14.73 10.96
CA THR A 158 8.92 14.14 11.44
C THR A 158 9.45 13.20 10.37
N PHE A 159 10.67 13.44 9.90
CA PHE A 159 11.29 12.64 8.86
C PHE A 159 12.19 11.56 9.46
N PHE A 160 12.07 10.35 8.93
CA PHE A 160 13.10 9.33 9.04
C PHE A 160 13.73 9.12 7.66
N THR A 161 14.97 8.65 7.63
CA THR A 161 15.67 8.39 6.37
C THR A 161 15.93 6.89 6.21
N ARG A 162 15.69 6.35 5.01
CA ARG A 162 16.02 4.98 4.64
C ARG A 162 17.05 4.96 3.52
N GLY A 163 18.14 4.23 3.73
CA GLY A 163 19.24 4.15 2.77
C GLY A 163 20.01 5.46 2.67
N GLY A 164 20.67 5.71 1.53
CA GLY A 164 21.51 6.88 1.32
C GLY A 164 22.94 6.65 1.79
N ILE A 165 23.91 6.84 0.89
CA ILE A 165 25.34 6.63 1.17
C ILE A 165 25.80 7.46 2.38
N LYS A 166 25.33 8.70 2.51
CA LYS A 166 25.71 9.59 3.61
C LYS A 166 25.27 9.11 4.99
N ASN A 167 24.31 8.19 5.08
CA ASN A 167 23.80 7.67 6.34
C ASN A 167 24.53 6.39 6.79
N LEU A 168 25.52 5.92 6.01
CA LEU A 168 26.34 4.74 6.29
C LEU A 168 27.75 5.09 6.79
N LEU A 169 28.09 6.38 6.82
CA LEU A 169 29.38 6.94 7.23
C LEU A 169 29.20 7.71 8.54
#